data_AF-G8THZ9-F1
#
_entry.id   AF-G8THZ9-F1
#
_cell.length_a   1.000
_cell.length_b   1.000
_cell.length_c   1.000
_cell.angle_alpha   90.00
_cell.angle_beta   90.00
_cell.angle_gamma   90.00
#
_symmetry.space_group_name_H-M   'P 1'
#
loop_
_entity.id
_entity.type
_entity.pdbx_description
1 polymer ?
#
loop_
_entity_poly.entity_id
_entity_poly.type
_entity_poly.pdbx_seq_one_letter_code
_entity_poly.pdbx_strand_id
1 'polypeptide(L)'
;MRRDSVEKGLLPGPLPPPVPFYKNYHFLVDSAGQLYYYQLDQKGWFCGTDYDYNVPLFMGLKPDKLFQVSETNVAEVVKKNILSQEPSFRWAIIGLINDTIESNGLAKLMDILKSDLNKVKWNLRKATIEESVIFDYKMI
;
A
#
# COMPACT_ATOMS: atom_id res chain seq x y z
N MET A 1 19.70 -42.63 -37.88
CA MET A 1 18.40 -42.50 -37.20
C MET A 1 18.37 -41.13 -36.53
N ARG A 2 17.66 -40.16 -37.11
CA ARG A 2 17.49 -38.81 -36.56
C ARG A 2 16.66 -38.92 -35.27
N ARG A 3 17.05 -38.24 -34.20
CA ARG A 3 16.17 -38.00 -33.05
C ARG A 3 15.65 -36.58 -33.19
N ASP A 4 14.35 -36.50 -33.40
CA ASP A 4 13.61 -35.26 -33.58
C ASP A 4 13.65 -34.40 -32.30
N SER A 5 13.89 -33.12 -32.50
CA SER A 5 13.82 -32.08 -31.49
C SER A 5 12.36 -31.89 -31.05
N VAL A 6 12.04 -32.23 -29.80
CA VAL A 6 10.79 -31.82 -29.17
C VAL A 6 10.93 -30.34 -28.81
N GLU A 7 10.20 -29.47 -29.52
CA GLU A 7 10.00 -28.08 -29.12
C GLU A 7 9.39 -28.05 -27.71
N LYS A 8 10.19 -27.66 -26.72
CA LYS A 8 9.67 -27.25 -25.41
C LYS A 8 8.87 -25.97 -25.61
N GLY A 9 7.55 -26.08 -25.72
CA GLY A 9 6.65 -24.95 -25.59
C GLY A 9 6.99 -24.19 -24.30
N LEU A 10 7.23 -22.88 -24.42
CA LEU A 10 7.44 -22.02 -23.27
C LEU A 10 6.21 -22.10 -22.36
N LEU A 11 6.35 -22.71 -21.19
CA LEU A 11 5.37 -22.55 -20.12
C LEU A 11 5.30 -21.04 -19.83
N PRO A 12 4.09 -20.44 -19.75
CA PRO A 12 3.98 -19.06 -19.32
C PRO A 12 4.66 -18.94 -17.95
N GLY A 13 5.50 -17.92 -17.78
CA GLY A 13 6.20 -17.68 -16.52
C GLY A 13 5.21 -17.62 -15.36
N PRO A 14 5.66 -17.90 -14.12
CA PRO A 14 4.79 -17.87 -12.96
C PRO A 14 4.05 -16.52 -12.88
N LEU A 15 2.74 -16.58 -12.64
CA LEU A 15 1.93 -15.38 -12.46
C LEU A 15 2.57 -14.48 -11.39
N PRO A 16 2.59 -13.15 -11.58
CA PRO A 16 3.11 -12.24 -10.59
C PRO A 16 2.36 -12.46 -9.28
N PRO A 17 3.06 -12.39 -8.13
CA PRO A 17 2.41 -12.56 -6.84
C PRO A 17 1.32 -11.50 -6.69
N PRO A 18 0.15 -11.86 -6.18
CA PRO A 18 -0.94 -10.92 -5.98
C PRO A 18 -0.53 -9.75 -5.09
N VAL A 19 -1.09 -8.58 -5.37
CA VAL A 19 -0.83 -7.37 -4.58
C VAL A 19 -1.66 -7.42 -3.31
N PRO A 20 -1.05 -7.35 -2.11
CA PRO A 20 -1.80 -7.39 -0.86
C PRO A 20 -2.53 -6.07 -0.61
N PHE A 21 -3.74 -6.15 -0.05
CA PHE A 21 -4.49 -4.97 0.40
C PHE A 21 -3.82 -4.23 1.55
N TYR A 22 -3.02 -4.92 2.37
CA TYR A 22 -2.40 -4.37 3.57
C TYR A 22 -0.89 -4.65 3.67
N LYS A 23 -0.13 -3.64 4.14
CA LYS A 23 1.29 -3.69 4.56
C LYS A 23 1.56 -2.81 5.78
N ASN A 24 2.80 -2.74 6.23
CA ASN A 24 3.17 -2.05 7.47
C ASN A 24 2.81 -0.56 7.46
N TYR A 25 2.95 0.10 6.31
CA TYR A 25 2.70 1.54 6.17
C TYR A 25 1.51 1.78 5.26
N HIS A 26 0.50 2.46 5.79
CA HIS A 26 -0.71 2.83 5.06
C HIS A 26 -0.89 4.32 5.06
N PHE A 27 -1.17 4.83 3.86
CA PHE A 27 -1.63 6.18 3.66
C PHE A 27 -3.06 6.11 3.13
N LEU A 28 -3.94 6.93 3.68
CA LEU A 28 -5.31 7.04 3.24
C LEU A 28 -5.58 8.49 2.86
N VAL A 29 -6.32 8.69 1.76
CA VAL A 29 -6.76 10.03 1.34
C VAL A 29 -8.28 10.06 1.41
N ASP A 30 -8.81 10.97 2.22
CA ASP A 30 -10.25 11.17 2.36
C ASP A 30 -10.84 11.83 1.11
N SER A 31 -12.14 12.16 1.10
CA SER A 31 -12.77 12.83 -0.05
C SER A 31 -12.42 14.32 -0.19
N ALA A 32 -11.87 14.96 0.86
CA ALA A 32 -11.44 16.36 0.88
C ALA A 32 -9.96 16.54 0.47
N GLY A 33 -9.25 15.45 0.16
CA GLY A 33 -7.85 15.47 -0.23
C GLY A 33 -6.89 15.49 0.96
N GLN A 34 -7.38 15.28 2.18
CA GLN A 34 -6.54 15.22 3.38
C GLN A 34 -5.84 13.87 3.47
N LEU A 35 -4.55 13.92 3.78
CA LEU A 35 -3.72 12.73 3.91
C LEU A 35 -3.72 12.23 5.35
N TYR A 36 -3.93 10.94 5.51
CA TYR A 36 -3.86 10.25 6.78
C TYR A 36 -2.84 9.12 6.72
N TYR A 37 -2.29 8.78 7.87
CA TYR A 37 -1.31 7.72 8.04
C TYR A 37 -1.77 6.73 9.10
N TYR A 38 -1.60 5.45 8.79
CA TYR A 38 -1.85 4.34 9.68
C TYR A 38 -0.67 3.37 9.59
N GLN A 39 -0.20 2.89 10.74
CA GLN A 39 0.84 1.87 10.80
C GLN A 39 0.26 0.57 11.35
N LEU A 40 0.40 -0.51 10.60
CA LEU A 40 0.05 -1.84 11.09
C LEU A 40 1.21 -2.44 11.86
N ASP A 41 0.90 -3.11 12.97
CA ASP A 41 1.85 -3.89 13.77
C ASP A 41 2.31 -5.19 13.06
N GLN A 42 2.01 -5.34 11.77
CA GLN A 42 2.32 -6.55 10.99
C GLN A 42 3.83 -6.70 10.78
N LYS A 43 4.46 -7.49 11.67
CA LYS A 43 5.80 -8.02 11.49
C LYS A 43 5.72 -9.38 10.79
N GLY A 44 5.60 -9.40 9.47
CA GLY A 44 5.63 -10.67 8.73
C GLY A 44 5.41 -10.53 7.23
N TRP A 45 6.10 -11.38 6.46
CA TRP A 45 5.82 -11.58 5.05
C TRP A 45 4.61 -12.51 4.93
N PHE A 46 3.57 -12.11 4.20
CA PHE A 46 2.46 -13.01 3.86
C PHE A 46 2.98 -14.05 2.85
N CYS A 47 3.48 -15.18 3.36
CA CYS A 47 3.70 -16.39 2.57
C CYS A 47 2.49 -17.29 2.80
N GLY A 48 1.53 -17.32 1.86
CA GLY A 48 0.36 -18.19 1.98
C GLY A 48 -0.32 -18.39 0.64
N THR A 49 -0.65 -19.64 0.33
CA THR A 49 -1.39 -20.04 -0.89
C THR A 49 -2.90 -19.84 -0.78
N ASP A 50 -3.41 -19.57 0.43
CA ASP A 50 -4.85 -19.53 0.74
C ASP A 50 -5.38 -18.12 0.99
N TYR A 51 -4.63 -17.08 0.60
CA TYR A 51 -5.12 -15.71 0.65
C TYR A 51 -6.02 -15.42 -0.55
N ASP A 52 -7.26 -15.01 -0.30
CA ASP A 52 -8.06 -14.38 -1.33
C ASP A 52 -7.59 -12.93 -1.50
N TYR A 53 -6.89 -12.68 -2.60
CA TYR A 53 -6.38 -11.34 -2.94
C TYR A 53 -7.42 -10.47 -3.65
N ASN A 54 -8.66 -10.94 -3.81
CA ASN A 54 -9.78 -10.14 -4.32
C ASN A 54 -10.59 -9.50 -3.20
N VAL A 55 -10.52 -10.04 -1.99
CA VAL A 55 -11.29 -9.55 -0.84
C VAL A 55 -10.33 -9.08 0.26
N PRO A 56 -10.40 -7.81 0.70
CA PRO A 56 -9.58 -7.34 1.81
C PRO A 56 -9.99 -8.04 3.10
N LEU A 57 -9.00 -8.52 3.86
CA LEU A 57 -9.25 -9.03 5.20
C LEU A 57 -9.70 -7.90 6.14
N PHE A 58 -10.61 -8.23 7.05
CA PHE A 58 -10.96 -7.33 8.13
C PHE A 58 -9.79 -7.22 9.12
N MET A 59 -9.23 -6.02 9.25
CA MET A 59 -8.02 -5.76 10.04
C MET A 59 -8.32 -5.24 11.45
N GLY A 60 -9.58 -4.92 11.76
CA GLY A 60 -9.97 -4.30 13.02
C GLY A 60 -9.33 -2.92 13.21
N LEU A 61 -9.15 -2.17 12.12
CA LEU A 61 -8.57 -0.84 12.12
C LEU A 61 -9.40 0.09 13.02
N LYS A 62 -8.70 0.93 13.79
CA LYS A 62 -9.34 1.81 14.78
C LYS A 62 -9.16 3.29 14.45
N PRO A 63 -10.21 4.13 14.60
CA PRO A 63 -10.12 5.56 14.30
C PRO A 63 -9.03 6.32 15.08
N ASP A 64 -8.77 5.93 16.34
CA ASP A 64 -7.77 6.54 17.22
C ASP A 64 -6.32 6.29 16.77
N LYS A 65 -6.11 5.31 15.90
CA LYS A 65 -4.80 4.97 15.30
C LYS A 65 -4.57 5.64 13.94
N LEU A 66 -5.56 6.34 13.41
CA LEU A 66 -5.46 7.07 12.15
C LEU A 66 -4.97 8.49 12.44
N PHE A 67 -3.77 8.85 11.98
CA PHE A 67 -3.21 10.18 12.21
C PHE A 67 -3.33 11.04 10.96
N GLN A 68 -3.80 12.27 11.11
CA GLN A 68 -3.77 13.21 10.00
C GLN A 68 -2.33 13.69 9.78
N VAL A 69 -1.88 13.67 8.54
CA VAL A 69 -0.56 14.13 8.13
C VAL A 69 -0.72 15.49 7.48
N SER A 70 -0.14 16.53 8.09
CA SER A 70 -0.09 17.84 7.45
C SER A 70 0.80 17.80 6.21
N GLU A 71 0.48 18.61 5.21
CA GLU A 71 1.26 18.68 3.97
C GLU A 71 2.72 19.10 4.17
N THR A 72 3.02 19.78 5.28
CA THR A 72 4.39 20.19 5.64
C THR A 72 5.20 19.03 6.22
N ASN A 73 4.54 18.02 6.80
CA ASN A 73 5.19 16.99 7.60
C ASN A 73 5.26 15.63 6.87
N VAL A 74 4.75 15.53 5.63
CA VAL A 74 4.75 14.29 4.83
C VAL A 74 6.15 13.67 4.74
N ALA A 75 7.16 14.48 4.42
CA ALA A 75 8.54 14.02 4.29
C ALA A 75 9.11 13.47 5.60
N GLU A 76 8.78 14.11 6.73
CA GLU A 76 9.24 13.69 8.05
C GLU A 76 8.59 12.37 8.47
N VAL A 77 7.28 12.22 8.22
CA VAL A 77 6.53 10.98 8.49
C VAL A 77 7.12 9.82 7.69
N VAL A 78 7.37 10.01 6.39
CA VAL A 78 7.97 8.97 5.55
C VAL A 78 9.40 8.65 5.99
N LYS A 79 10.22 9.68 6.28
CA LYS A 79 11.60 9.49 6.73
C LYS A 79 11.68 8.73 8.05
N LYS A 80 10.87 9.11 9.03
CA LYS A 80 10.88 8.53 10.38
C LYS A 80 10.35 7.11 10.41
N ASN A 81 9.29 6.83 9.66
CA ASN A 81 8.59 5.55 9.78
C ASN A 81 9.00 4.53 8.71
N ILE A 82 9.31 4.97 7.48
CA ILE A 82 9.56 4.09 6.34
C ILE A 82 11.05 4.05 5.99
N LEU A 83 11.67 5.21 5.73
CA LEU A 83 13.07 5.25 5.26
C LEU A 83 14.08 4.87 6.35
N SER A 84 13.67 4.92 7.63
CA SER A 84 14.45 4.42 8.75
C SER A 84 14.57 2.89 8.77
N GLN A 85 13.75 2.17 8.01
CA GLN A 85 13.79 0.71 7.93
C GLN A 85 14.76 0.22 6.85
N GLU A 86 15.13 -1.05 6.96
CA GLU A 86 15.82 -1.78 5.90
C GLU A 86 15.01 -1.75 4.58
N PRO A 87 15.67 -1.59 3.41
CA PRO A 87 14.98 -1.47 2.12
C PRO A 87 13.96 -2.58 1.81
N SER A 88 14.19 -3.80 2.28
CA SER A 88 13.29 -4.93 2.07
C SER A 88 11.90 -4.75 2.72
N PHE A 89 11.80 -3.95 3.78
CA PHE A 89 10.57 -3.69 4.53
C PHE A 89 9.89 -2.36 4.18
N ARG A 90 10.45 -1.59 3.24
CA ARG A 90 9.89 -0.30 2.81
C ARG A 90 8.73 -0.52 1.85
N TRP A 91 7.53 -0.77 2.39
CA TRP A 91 6.32 -0.99 1.61
C TRP A 91 5.17 -0.13 2.08
N ALA A 92 4.68 0.74 1.21
CA ALA A 92 3.53 1.59 1.46
C ALA A 92 2.30 1.13 0.67
N ILE A 93 1.13 1.15 1.30
CA ILE A 93 -0.16 1.08 0.62
C ILE A 93 -0.80 2.46 0.67
N ILE A 94 -1.40 2.86 -0.45
CA ILE A 94 -2.12 4.12 -0.57
C ILE A 94 -3.56 3.78 -0.93
N GLY A 95 -4.49 4.08 -0.03
CA GLY A 95 -5.93 3.93 -0.23
C GLY A 95 -6.58 5.28 -0.54
N LEU A 96 -7.31 5.36 -1.65
CA LEU A 96 -8.09 6.54 -2.01
C LEU A 96 -9.58 6.28 -1.80
N ILE A 97 -10.28 7.15 -1.09
CA ILE A 97 -11.74 7.05 -0.93
C ILE A 97 -12.45 7.26 -2.27
N ASN A 98 -11.95 8.19 -3.07
CA ASN A 98 -12.47 8.51 -4.41
C ASN A 98 -11.45 8.19 -5.51
N ASP A 99 -11.94 7.80 -6.69
CA ASP A 99 -11.10 7.46 -7.85
C ASP A 99 -10.45 8.71 -8.48
N THR A 100 -10.97 9.90 -8.19
CA THR A 100 -10.42 11.19 -8.64
C THR A 100 -10.30 12.09 -7.42
N ILE A 101 -9.08 12.55 -7.14
CA ILE A 101 -8.83 13.44 -6.01
C ILE A 101 -7.65 14.36 -6.26
N GLU A 102 -7.79 15.62 -5.87
CA GLU A 102 -6.70 16.58 -5.80
C GLU A 102 -6.19 16.64 -4.35
N SER A 103 -4.92 16.35 -4.14
CA SER A 103 -4.30 16.38 -2.81
C SER A 103 -2.82 16.72 -2.92
N ASN A 104 -2.42 17.87 -2.37
CA ASN A 104 -1.03 18.27 -2.27
C ASN A 104 -0.22 17.32 -1.38
N GLY A 105 -0.85 16.80 -0.32
CA GLY A 105 -0.25 15.80 0.56
C GLY A 105 0.06 14.50 -0.19
N LEU A 106 -0.89 14.02 -1.01
CA LEU A 106 -0.67 12.87 -1.88
C LEU A 106 0.42 13.15 -2.91
N ALA A 107 0.42 14.30 -3.57
CA ALA A 107 1.44 14.64 -4.55
C ALA A 107 2.86 14.58 -3.96
N LYS A 108 3.07 15.24 -2.80
CA LYS A 108 4.34 15.19 -2.05
C LYS A 108 4.72 13.77 -1.64
N LEU A 109 3.75 12.97 -1.18
CA LEU A 109 3.97 11.57 -0.84
C LEU A 109 4.46 10.79 -2.08
N MET A 110 3.79 10.96 -3.22
CA MET A 110 4.14 10.27 -4.46
C MET A 110 5.54 10.64 -4.95
N ASP A 111 5.97 11.90 -4.82
CA ASP A 111 7.32 12.34 -5.19
C ASP A 111 8.40 11.58 -4.37
N ILE A 112 8.14 11.39 -3.08
CA ILE A 112 9.06 10.65 -2.20
C ILE A 112 9.05 9.15 -2.54
N LEU A 113 7.86 8.57 -2.75
CA LEU A 113 7.71 7.13 -3.00
C LEU A 113 8.19 6.69 -4.39
N LYS A 114 8.10 7.56 -5.40
CA LYS A 114 8.58 7.31 -6.77
C LYS A 114 10.09 7.48 -6.91
N SER A 115 10.78 8.04 -5.92
CA SER A 115 12.23 8.20 -5.98
C SER A 115 12.95 6.86 -5.87
N ASP A 116 13.69 6.48 -6.91
CA ASP A 116 14.48 5.24 -6.95
C ASP A 116 15.54 5.16 -5.83
N LEU A 117 16.00 6.33 -5.34
CA LEU A 117 16.96 6.42 -4.23
C LEU A 117 16.38 5.87 -2.93
N ASN A 118 15.07 6.03 -2.73
CA ASN A 118 14.39 5.64 -1.50
C ASN A 118 14.07 4.15 -1.44
N LYS A 119 14.04 3.45 -2.59
CA LYS A 119 13.75 2.01 -2.72
C LYS A 119 12.47 1.59 -1.99
N VAL A 120 11.45 2.45 -2.01
CA VAL A 120 10.15 2.15 -1.39
C VAL A 120 9.26 1.49 -2.42
N LYS A 121 8.75 0.30 -2.11
CA LYS A 121 7.68 -0.31 -2.90
C LYS A 121 6.36 0.29 -2.48
N TRP A 122 5.47 0.55 -3.42
CA TRP A 122 4.17 1.11 -3.10
C TRP A 122 3.09 0.58 -4.01
N ASN A 123 1.86 0.56 -3.52
CA ASN A 123 0.68 0.28 -4.33
C ASN A 123 -0.41 1.31 -4.04
N LEU A 124 -1.10 1.72 -5.10
CA LEU A 124 -2.25 2.60 -5.04
C LEU A 124 -3.51 1.77 -5.30
N ARG A 125 -4.52 1.93 -4.46
CA ARG A 125 -5.83 1.26 -4.63
C ARG A 125 -6.96 2.14 -4.10
N LYS A 126 -8.19 1.73 -4.40
CA LYS A 126 -9.37 2.23 -3.70
C LYS A 126 -9.32 1.83 -2.24
N ALA A 127 -9.85 2.67 -1.36
CA ALA A 127 -10.03 2.38 0.05
C ALA A 127 -10.90 1.13 0.23
N THR A 128 -10.60 0.33 1.25
CA THR A 128 -11.45 -0.81 1.60
C THR A 128 -12.74 -0.34 2.29
N ILE A 129 -13.72 -1.23 2.41
CA ILE A 129 -14.96 -0.92 3.13
C ILE A 129 -14.65 -0.52 4.58
N GLU A 130 -13.74 -1.24 5.24
CA GLU A 130 -13.31 -0.93 6.60
C GLU A 130 -12.67 0.46 6.72
N GLU A 131 -11.77 0.81 5.81
CA GLU A 131 -11.13 2.13 5.79
C GLU A 131 -12.15 3.25 5.56
N SER A 132 -13.14 3.00 4.70
CA SER A 132 -14.22 3.96 4.43
C SER A 132 -15.06 4.22 5.67
N VAL A 133 -15.46 3.16 6.39
CA VAL A 133 -16.22 3.28 7.65
C VAL A 133 -15.44 4.07 8.71
N ILE A 134 -14.12 3.89 8.80
CA ILE A 134 -13.30 4.61 9.80
C ILE A 134 -13.27 6.11 9.53
N PHE A 135 -13.23 6.51 8.26
CA PHE A 135 -13.33 7.92 7.92
C PHE A 135 -14.65 8.51 8.38
N ASP A 136 -15.76 7.81 8.16
CA ASP A 136 -17.08 8.25 8.59
C ASP A 136 -17.13 8.46 10.11
N TYR A 137 -16.53 7.58 10.90
CA TYR A 137 -16.47 7.72 12.36
C TYR A 137 -15.58 8.87 12.85
N LYS A 138 -14.53 9.25 12.10
CA LYS A 138 -13.60 10.31 12.48
C LYS A 138 -14.11 11.71 12.11
N MET A 139 -15.07 11.80 11.20
CA MET A 139 -15.71 13.05 10.78
C MET A 139 -16.96 13.43 11.61
N ILE A 140 -17.25 12.68 12.67
CA ILE A 140 -18.23 13.01 13.72
C ILE A 140 -17.50 13.70 14.89
#